data_AF-A0A1C7MI85-F1
#
_entry.id   AF-A0A1C7MI85-F1
#
_cell.length_a   1.000
_cell.length_b   1.000
_cell.length_c   1.000
_cell.angle_alpha   90.00
_cell.angle_beta   90.00
_cell.angle_gamma   90.00
#
_symmetry.space_group_name_H-M   'P 1'
#
loop_
_entity.id
_entity.type
_entity.pdbx_description
1 polymer ?
#
loop_
_entity_poly.entity_id
_entity_poly.type
_entity_poly.pdbx_seq_one_letter_code
_entity_poly.pdbx_strand_id
1 'polypeptide(L)'
;MPAATPAHELVVVPAAGQPARTALLQQCFDTEIDDFEEDATHILLRLVPSLEPVGTIRCVKTKNYYKLSRLAVLRDHREHRFGRALVLALHDHVKADAKICGLAPSDTVSVISHSQIPVKGFYAKFGYVPEGEEFDEDGAPHQKMVARLSLSD
;
A
#
# COMPACT_ATOMS: atom_id res chain seq x y z
N MET A 1 -6.81 -5.27 27.41
CA MET A 1 -7.76 -4.94 26.33
C MET A 1 -6.98 -4.17 25.28
N PRO A 2 -7.03 -4.52 23.98
CA PRO A 2 -6.42 -3.68 22.97
C PRO A 2 -7.09 -2.29 23.00
N ALA A 3 -6.31 -1.23 22.82
CA ALA A 3 -6.86 0.13 22.69
C ALA A 3 -7.87 0.16 21.55
N ALA A 4 -9.00 0.85 21.74
CA ALA A 4 -9.98 1.03 20.69
C ALA A 4 -9.32 1.72 19.48
N THR A 5 -9.56 1.19 18.27
CA THR A 5 -9.05 1.81 17.04
C THR A 5 -9.70 3.19 16.88
N PRO A 6 -8.92 4.28 16.74
CA PRO A 6 -9.47 5.61 16.50
C PRO A 6 -10.31 5.69 15.23
N ALA A 7 -11.29 6.60 15.20
CA ALA A 7 -12.03 6.92 13.99
C ALA A 7 -11.06 7.47 12.93
N HIS A 8 -11.14 6.94 11.71
CA HIS A 8 -10.22 7.26 10.63
C HIS A 8 -10.89 7.10 9.27
N GLU A 9 -10.27 7.70 8.27
CA GLU A 9 -10.62 7.55 6.87
C GLU A 9 -9.40 7.12 6.05
N LEU A 10 -9.67 6.50 4.90
CA LEU A 10 -8.69 6.14 3.88
C LEU A 10 -9.00 6.95 2.62
N VAL A 11 -8.04 7.73 2.15
CA VAL A 11 -8.19 8.62 1.00
C VAL A 11 -7.21 8.18 -0.08
N VAL A 12 -7.74 7.79 -1.23
CA VAL A 12 -6.91 7.56 -2.42
C VAL A 12 -6.50 8.91 -2.98
N VAL A 13 -5.19 9.17 -3.07
CA VAL A 13 -4.65 10.39 -3.65
C VAL A 13 -4.95 10.38 -5.15
N PRO A 14 -5.55 11.46 -5.69
CA PRO A 14 -5.90 11.53 -7.11
C PRO A 14 -4.71 11.43 -8.07
N ALA A 15 -4.99 11.04 -9.32
CA ALA A 15 -3.99 10.96 -10.38
C ALA A 15 -3.37 12.32 -10.72
N ALA A 16 -2.21 12.30 -11.37
CA ALA A 16 -1.47 13.49 -11.82
C ALA A 16 -2.39 14.49 -12.54
N GLY A 17 -2.18 15.79 -12.28
CA GLY A 17 -2.97 16.87 -12.87
C GLY A 17 -4.33 17.17 -12.21
N GLN A 18 -4.78 16.36 -11.25
CA GLN A 18 -6.02 16.67 -10.51
C GLN A 18 -5.78 17.70 -9.39
N PRO A 19 -6.69 18.68 -9.20
CA PRO A 19 -6.47 19.81 -8.29
C PRO A 19 -6.10 19.45 -6.84
N ALA A 20 -6.62 18.33 -6.33
CA ALA A 20 -6.40 17.91 -4.94
C ALA A 20 -5.15 17.04 -4.75
N ARG A 21 -4.50 16.57 -5.82
CA ARG A 21 -3.35 15.64 -5.74
C ARG A 21 -2.21 16.23 -4.93
N THR A 22 -1.74 17.42 -5.29
CA THR A 22 -0.55 18.04 -4.68
C THR A 22 -0.71 18.21 -3.17
N ALA A 23 -1.88 18.69 -2.73
CA ALA A 23 -2.15 18.93 -1.31
C ALA A 23 -2.25 17.63 -0.49
N LEU A 24 -2.82 16.56 -1.07
CA LEU A 24 -2.93 15.26 -0.41
C LEU A 24 -1.60 14.51 -0.42
N LEU A 25 -0.85 14.59 -1.52
CA LEU A 25 0.46 13.95 -1.62
C LEU A 25 1.42 14.53 -0.57
N GLN A 26 1.46 15.84 -0.37
CA GLN A 26 2.26 16.49 0.67
C GLN A 26 1.96 16.00 2.09
N GLN A 27 0.82 15.35 2.33
CA GLN A 27 0.45 14.75 3.61
C GLN A 27 0.93 13.30 3.75
N CYS A 28 1.36 12.64 2.67
CA CYS A 28 1.96 11.32 2.74
C CYS A 28 3.37 11.39 3.34
N PHE A 29 3.70 10.43 4.19
CA PHE A 29 5.05 10.29 4.72
C PHE A 29 6.03 9.98 3.61
N ASP A 30 7.21 10.62 3.68
CA ASP A 30 8.34 10.31 2.81
C ASP A 30 8.01 10.52 1.32
N THR A 31 7.65 11.77 1.01
CA THR A 31 7.41 12.30 -0.35
C THR A 31 8.72 12.68 -1.05
N GLU A 32 9.72 11.81 -1.00
CA GLU A 32 10.78 11.93 -1.99
C GLU A 32 10.16 11.66 -3.36
N ILE A 33 10.07 12.72 -4.16
CA ILE A 33 9.59 12.64 -5.55
C ILE A 33 10.59 11.78 -6.30
N ASP A 34 10.20 10.54 -6.60
CA ASP A 34 10.96 9.62 -7.44
C ASP A 34 10.31 9.51 -8.84
N ASP A 35 11.01 8.88 -9.77
CA ASP A 35 10.59 8.76 -11.17
C ASP A 35 9.24 8.02 -11.35
N PHE A 36 8.72 7.37 -10.30
CA PHE A 36 7.44 6.66 -10.34
C PHE A 36 6.27 7.49 -9.82
N GLU A 37 6.51 8.73 -9.39
CA GLU A 37 5.52 9.55 -8.70
C GLU A 37 4.30 9.88 -9.58
N GLU A 38 4.49 10.05 -10.89
CA GLU A 38 3.40 10.31 -11.83
C GLU A 38 2.44 9.11 -11.99
N ASP A 39 2.98 7.89 -11.89
CA ASP A 39 2.25 6.63 -12.06
C ASP A 39 1.83 5.98 -10.73
N ALA A 40 2.27 6.54 -9.60
CA ALA A 40 2.02 6.03 -8.27
C ALA A 40 0.64 6.45 -7.75
N THR A 41 -0.14 5.46 -7.32
CA THR A 41 -1.31 5.69 -6.47
C THR A 41 -0.90 5.64 -5.01
N HIS A 42 -1.22 6.70 -4.27
CA HIS A 42 -1.02 6.77 -2.83
C HIS A 42 -2.35 6.61 -2.11
N ILE A 43 -2.35 5.92 -0.97
CA ILE A 43 -3.51 5.83 -0.08
C ILE A 43 -3.09 6.39 1.27
N LEU A 44 -3.73 7.49 1.66
CA LEU A 44 -3.50 8.21 2.90
C LEU A 44 -4.50 7.78 3.97
N LEU A 45 -4.04 7.50 5.18
CA LEU A 45 -4.89 7.26 6.34
C LEU A 45 -4.84 8.47 7.27
N ARG A 46 -6.01 9.04 7.56
CA ARG A 46 -6.15 10.22 8.42
C ARG A 46 -7.11 9.96 9.58
N LEU A 47 -6.84 10.57 10.72
CA LEU A 47 -7.76 10.56 11.86
C LEU A 47 -8.96 11.46 11.59
N VAL A 48 -10.12 11.10 12.15
CA VAL A 48 -11.35 11.89 12.07
C VAL A 48 -11.75 12.31 13.50
N PRO A 49 -12.10 13.58 13.74
CA PRO A 49 -12.30 14.66 12.76
C PRO A 49 -11.07 15.53 12.48
N SER A 50 -9.91 15.26 13.08
CA SER A 50 -8.73 16.15 13.00
C SER A 50 -8.10 16.23 11.60
N LEU A 51 -8.34 15.22 10.74
CA LEU A 51 -7.69 15.03 9.44
C LEU A 51 -6.17 14.93 9.53
N GLU A 52 -5.63 14.59 10.70
CA GLU A 52 -4.21 14.37 10.88
C GLU A 52 -3.78 13.10 10.13
N PRO A 53 -2.79 13.17 9.22
CA PRO A 53 -2.27 12.00 8.53
C PRO A 53 -1.42 11.16 9.49
N VAL A 54 -1.76 9.88 9.61
CA VAL A 54 -1.07 8.95 10.53
C VAL A 54 -0.59 7.66 9.87
N GLY A 55 -0.95 7.43 8.61
CA GLY A 55 -0.31 6.40 7.78
C GLY A 55 -0.45 6.62 6.28
N THR A 56 0.39 5.94 5.50
CA THR A 56 0.32 5.94 4.03
C THR A 56 0.77 4.59 3.47
N ILE A 57 0.37 4.30 2.24
CA ILE A 57 0.88 3.19 1.44
C ILE A 57 0.87 3.59 -0.03
N ARG A 58 1.88 3.13 -0.78
CA ARG A 58 2.04 3.42 -2.21
C ARG A 58 1.86 2.16 -3.06
N CYS A 59 1.13 2.31 -4.16
CA CYS A 59 0.92 1.31 -5.18
C CYS A 59 1.42 1.86 -6.52
N VAL A 60 2.34 1.15 -7.17
CA VAL A 60 2.79 1.47 -8.54
C VAL A 60 2.36 0.35 -9.47
N LYS A 61 1.61 0.68 -10.52
CA LYS A 61 1.22 -0.29 -11.53
C LYS A 61 2.37 -0.52 -12.49
N THR A 62 2.71 -1.78 -12.73
CA THR A 62 3.65 -2.18 -13.78
C THR A 62 2.90 -2.90 -14.90
N LYS A 63 3.62 -3.33 -15.95
CA LYS A 63 3.03 -4.11 -17.05
C LYS A 63 2.38 -5.42 -16.60
N ASN A 64 2.91 -6.06 -15.55
CA ASN A 64 2.53 -7.43 -15.18
C ASN A 64 2.03 -7.60 -13.74
N TYR A 65 2.26 -6.61 -12.88
CA TYR A 65 1.94 -6.68 -11.45
C TYR A 65 1.83 -5.28 -10.83
N TYR A 66 1.37 -5.21 -9.59
CA TYR A 66 1.33 -3.97 -8.80
C TYR A 66 2.41 -4.02 -7.72
N LYS A 67 3.21 -2.96 -7.58
CA LYS A 67 4.24 -2.86 -6.55
C LYS A 67 3.71 -2.10 -5.35
N LEU A 68 3.69 -2.75 -4.19
CA LEU A 68 3.44 -2.14 -2.89
C LEU A 68 4.75 -1.61 -2.32
N SER A 69 4.77 -0.33 -1.98
CA SER A 69 5.93 0.34 -1.34
C SER A 69 5.48 1.41 -0.35
N ARG A 70 6.44 1.99 0.39
CA ARG A 70 6.24 3.11 1.34
C ARG A 70 5.06 2.92 2.31
N LEU A 71 4.86 1.70 2.83
CA LEU A 71 3.93 1.46 3.91
C LEU A 71 4.49 2.04 5.21
N ALA A 72 3.91 3.14 5.68
CA ALA A 72 4.33 3.80 6.90
C ALA A 72 3.13 4.11 7.80
N VAL A 73 3.31 3.93 9.11
CA VAL A 73 2.36 4.35 10.15
C VAL A 73 3.17 5.00 11.28
N LEU A 74 2.72 6.16 11.74
CA LEU A 74 3.30 6.87 12.88
C LEU A 74 3.42 5.94 14.09
N ARG A 75 4.54 6.06 14.81
CA ARG A 75 4.91 5.16 15.92
C ARG A 75 3.77 5.00 16.92
N ASP A 76 3.17 6.11 17.32
CA ASP A 76 2.15 6.18 18.36
C ASP A 76 0.81 5.56 17.92
N HIS A 77 0.67 5.22 16.64
CA HIS A 77 -0.54 4.65 16.06
C HIS A 77 -0.38 3.21 15.54
N ARG A 78 0.78 2.58 15.74
CA ARG A 78 1.08 1.22 15.22
C ARG A 78 0.21 0.12 15.86
N GLU A 79 -0.28 0.35 17.07
CA GLU A 79 -1.13 -0.60 17.82
C GLU A 79 -2.59 -0.64 17.35
N HIS A 80 -3.03 0.32 16.54
CA HIS A 80 -4.42 0.45 16.10
C HIS A 80 -4.77 -0.35 14.83
N ARG A 81 -3.84 -1.18 14.34
CA ARG A 81 -4.00 -1.99 13.12
C ARG A 81 -4.15 -1.18 11.82
N PHE A 82 -3.71 0.08 11.79
CA PHE A 82 -3.75 0.91 10.58
C PHE A 82 -2.94 0.34 9.40
N GLY A 83 -1.84 -0.36 9.68
CA GLY A 83 -1.12 -1.08 8.61
C GLY A 83 -1.99 -2.12 7.90
N ARG A 84 -2.86 -2.83 8.63
CA ARG A 84 -3.84 -3.75 8.03
C ARG A 84 -4.85 -2.99 7.17
N ALA A 85 -5.38 -1.87 7.67
CA ALA A 85 -6.35 -1.07 6.93
C ALA A 85 -5.78 -0.58 5.58
N LEU A 86 -4.54 -0.08 5.60
CA LEU A 86 -3.83 0.37 4.41
C LEU A 86 -3.59 -0.75 3.38
N VAL A 87 -3.12 -1.93 3.81
CA VAL A 87 -2.88 -3.06 2.89
C VAL A 87 -4.17 -3.55 2.24
N LEU A 88 -5.27 -3.65 3.01
CA LEU A 88 -6.56 -4.06 2.45
C LEU A 88 -7.12 -3.02 1.48
N ALA A 89 -7.02 -1.73 1.81
CA ALA A 89 -7.40 -0.66 0.91
C ALA A 89 -6.60 -0.70 -0.41
N LEU A 90 -5.30 -1.02 -0.34
CA LEU A 90 -4.48 -1.22 -1.52
C LEU A 90 -4.94 -2.44 -2.33
N HIS A 91 -5.28 -3.55 -1.68
CA HIS A 91 -5.82 -4.74 -2.38
C HIS A 91 -7.12 -4.42 -3.11
N ASP A 92 -8.04 -3.71 -2.45
CA ASP A 92 -9.31 -3.30 -3.07
C ASP A 92 -9.08 -2.36 -4.26
N HIS A 93 -8.17 -1.39 -4.11
CA HIS A 93 -7.77 -0.52 -5.21
C HIS A 93 -7.18 -1.31 -6.40
N VAL A 94 -6.26 -2.23 -6.14
CA VAL A 94 -5.64 -3.08 -7.19
C VAL A 94 -6.69 -3.92 -7.92
N LYS A 95 -7.62 -4.55 -7.18
CA LYS A 95 -8.70 -5.34 -7.79
C LYS A 95 -9.61 -4.48 -8.67
N ALA A 96 -9.99 -3.29 -8.19
CA ALA A 96 -10.82 -2.37 -8.96
C ALA A 96 -10.13 -1.88 -10.23
N ASP A 97 -8.87 -1.46 -10.14
CA ASP A 97 -8.09 -0.98 -11.29
C ASP A 97 -7.85 -2.11 -12.32
N ALA A 98 -7.55 -3.33 -11.86
CA ALA A 98 -7.40 -4.49 -12.73
C ALA A 98 -8.68 -4.80 -13.52
N LYS A 99 -9.85 -4.77 -12.87
CA LYS A 99 -11.16 -4.95 -13.51
C LYS A 99 -11.43 -3.84 -14.55
N ILE A 100 -11.14 -2.58 -14.23
CA ILE A 100 -11.28 -1.44 -15.18
C ILE A 100 -10.38 -1.63 -16.41
N CYS A 101 -9.20 -2.20 -16.22
CA CYS A 101 -8.25 -2.48 -17.30
C CYS A 101 -8.56 -3.75 -18.10
N GLY A 102 -9.73 -4.36 -17.87
CA GLY A 102 -10.26 -5.44 -18.70
C GLY A 102 -9.89 -6.85 -18.25
N LEU A 103 -9.32 -7.03 -17.07
CA LEU A 103 -9.14 -8.38 -16.51
C LEU A 103 -10.51 -8.96 -16.13
N ALA A 104 -10.72 -10.23 -16.46
CA ALA A 104 -11.94 -10.95 -16.16
C ALA A 104 -12.05 -11.27 -14.66
N PRO A 105 -13.27 -11.47 -14.12
CA PRO A 105 -13.45 -11.90 -12.73
C PRO A 105 -12.72 -13.21 -12.39
N SER A 106 -12.51 -14.09 -13.36
CA SER A 106 -11.75 -15.34 -13.18
C SER A 106 -10.23 -15.13 -13.07
N ASP A 107 -9.74 -13.93 -13.40
CA ASP A 107 -8.31 -13.65 -13.43
C ASP A 107 -7.76 -13.40 -12.03
N THR A 108 -6.44 -13.45 -11.95
CA THR A 108 -5.68 -13.16 -10.73
C THR A 108 -4.63 -12.11 -11.04
N VAL A 109 -4.47 -11.16 -10.13
CA VAL A 109 -3.46 -10.11 -10.22
C VAL A 109 -2.45 -10.24 -9.10
N SER A 110 -1.18 -9.97 -9.41
CA SER A 110 -0.10 -10.06 -8.42
C SER A 110 0.22 -8.71 -7.81
N VAL A 111 0.39 -8.67 -6.49
CA VAL A 111 0.95 -7.54 -5.74
C VAL A 111 2.28 -7.96 -5.15
N ILE A 112 3.34 -7.20 -5.45
CA ILE A 112 4.71 -7.49 -5.02
C ILE A 112 5.17 -6.43 -4.03
N SER A 113 5.80 -6.86 -2.94
CA SER A 113 6.49 -6.01 -1.99
C SER A 113 7.93 -6.50 -1.82
N HIS A 114 8.88 -5.59 -1.80
CA HIS A 114 10.23 -5.87 -1.31
C HIS A 114 10.20 -5.59 0.19
N SER A 115 10.09 -6.64 0.99
CA SER A 115 9.94 -6.52 2.44
C SER A 115 11.27 -6.76 3.11
N GLN A 116 11.69 -5.86 3.99
CA GLN A 116 12.75 -6.15 4.96
C GLN A 116 12.45 -7.46 5.69
N ILE A 117 13.49 -8.24 5.99
CA ILE A 117 13.35 -9.57 6.63
C ILE A 117 12.47 -9.54 7.89
N PRO A 118 12.60 -8.58 8.82
CA PRO A 118 11.76 -8.53 10.02
C PRO A 118 10.27 -8.26 9.75
N VAL A 119 9.95 -7.67 8.59
CA VAL A 119 8.59 -7.24 8.23
C VAL A 119 7.84 -8.32 7.44
N LYS A 120 8.51 -9.38 6.94
CA LYS A 120 7.87 -10.41 6.10
C LYS A 120 6.65 -11.07 6.78
N GLY A 121 6.72 -11.27 8.09
CA GLY A 121 5.63 -11.86 8.89
C GLY A 121 4.39 -10.97 9.01
N PHE A 122 4.52 -9.66 8.81
CA PHE A 122 3.37 -8.75 8.68
C PHE A 122 2.65 -9.01 7.35
N TYR A 123 3.37 -9.03 6.23
CA TYR A 123 2.78 -9.25 4.91
C TYR A 123 2.18 -10.66 4.74
N ALA A 124 2.78 -11.68 5.36
CA ALA A 124 2.25 -13.04 5.33
C ALA A 124 0.78 -13.13 5.80
N LYS A 125 0.34 -12.26 6.73
CA LYS A 125 -1.04 -12.20 7.22
C LYS A 125 -2.05 -11.74 6.16
N PHE A 126 -1.57 -11.18 5.05
CA PHE A 126 -2.36 -10.68 3.93
C PHE A 126 -2.17 -11.51 2.66
N GLY A 127 -1.71 -12.77 2.80
CA GLY A 127 -1.56 -13.69 1.69
C GLY A 127 -0.29 -13.51 0.86
N TYR A 128 0.67 -12.73 1.34
CA TYR A 128 1.97 -12.62 0.69
C TYR A 128 2.85 -13.81 1.03
N VAL A 129 3.46 -14.42 0.01
CA VAL A 129 4.43 -15.51 0.15
C VAL A 129 5.82 -15.08 -0.34
N PRO A 130 6.91 -15.54 0.27
CA PRO A 130 8.25 -15.25 -0.22
C PRO A 130 8.48 -15.96 -1.56
N GLU A 131 9.13 -15.28 -2.50
CA GLU A 131 9.55 -15.86 -3.79
C GLU A 131 10.98 -15.44 -4.14
N GLY A 132 11.80 -16.40 -4.55
CA GLY A 132 13.22 -16.17 -4.86
C GLY A 132 14.09 -15.99 -3.62
N GLU A 133 15.36 -15.67 -3.86
CA GLU A 133 16.37 -15.48 -2.82
C GLU A 133 16.22 -14.13 -2.09
N GLU A 134 16.77 -14.05 -0.88
CA GLU A 134 16.94 -12.79 -0.17
C GLU A 134 17.99 -11.93 -0.90
N PHE A 135 17.81 -10.62 -0.92
CA PHE A 135 18.68 -9.68 -1.62
C PHE A 135 18.93 -8.43 -0.77
N ASP A 136 20.01 -7.71 -1.07
CA ASP A 136 20.29 -6.42 -0.46
C ASP A 136 19.54 -5.30 -1.20
N GLU A 137 18.84 -4.46 -0.45
CA GLU A 137 18.23 -3.22 -0.94
C GLU A 137 18.53 -2.14 0.10
N ASP A 138 19.24 -1.09 -0.31
CA ASP A 138 19.73 0.01 0.53
C ASP A 138 20.53 -0.44 1.77
N GLY A 139 21.35 -1.50 1.63
CA GLY A 139 22.21 -2.00 2.70
C GLY A 139 21.46 -2.79 3.78
N ALA A 140 20.21 -3.17 3.52
CA ALA A 140 19.42 -4.03 4.38
C ALA A 140 18.93 -5.28 3.62
N PRO A 141 18.87 -6.46 4.29
CA PRO A 141 18.35 -7.66 3.66
C PRO A 141 16.84 -7.57 3.47
N HIS A 142 16.40 -7.91 2.26
CA HIS A 142 15.02 -7.90 1.81
C HIS A 142 14.64 -9.25 1.22
N GLN A 143 13.35 -9.54 1.28
CA GLN A 143 12.70 -10.67 0.64
C GLN A 143 11.61 -10.15 -0.28
N LYS A 144 11.59 -10.64 -1.52
CA LYS A 144 10.45 -10.43 -2.41
C LYS A 144 9.26 -11.22 -1.88
N MET A 145 8.17 -10.53 -1.61
CA MET A 145 6.91 -11.04 -1.10
C MET A 145 5.82 -10.82 -2.14
N VAL A 146 5.05 -11.86 -2.48
CA VAL A 146 4.04 -11.83 -3.55
C VAL A 146 2.68 -12.26 -3.02
N ALA A 147 1.68 -11.40 -3.16
CA ALA A 147 0.27 -11.77 -2.98
C ALA A 147 -0.39 -11.94 -4.34
N ARG A 148 -1.22 -12.98 -4.47
CA ARG A 148 -2.03 -13.25 -5.67
C ARG A 148 -3.49 -13.01 -5.31
N LEU A 149 -4.08 -11.96 -5.87
CA LEU A 149 -5.43 -11.52 -5.56
C LEU A 149 -6.40 -12.04 -6.63
N SER A 150 -7.33 -12.89 -6.21
CA SER A 150 -8.47 -13.29 -7.05
C SER A 150 -9.38 -12.08 -7.32
N LEU A 151 -9.81 -11.94 -8.57
CA LEU A 151 -10.82 -10.96 -8.97
C LEU A 151 -12.26 -11.50 -8.88
N SER A 152 -12.41 -12.79 -8.53
CA SER A 152 -13.69 -13.42 -8.22
C SER A 152 -14.02 -13.05 -6.79
N ASP A 153 -15.12 -12.32 -6.61
CA ASP A 153 -15.58 -11.81 -5.31
C ASP A 153 -15.95 -12.93 -4.32
#